data_AF-H9MDV9-F1
#
_entry.id   AF-H9MDV9-F1
#
_cell.length_a   1.000
_cell.length_b   1.000
_cell.length_c   1.000
_cell.angle_alpha   90.00
_cell.angle_beta   90.00
_cell.angle_gamma   90.00
#
_symmetry.space_group_name_H-M   'P 1'
#
loop_
_entity.id
_entity.type
_entity.pdbx_description
1 polymer ?
#
loop_
_entity_poly.entity_id
_entity_poly.type
_entity_poly.pdbx_seq_one_letter_code
_entity_poly.pdbx_strand_id
1 'polypeptide(L)'
;HLVSLVGYCIADSQRLLVYDYVPNGTLEYHLHGGQRPVMDWATRMRIAVGAARGIAYLHEDCHPRIIHRDIKGSNILLDDRFEAQ
;
A
#
# COMPACT_ATOMS: atom_id res chain seq x y z
N HIS A 1 4.92 1.22 -5.65
CA HIS A 1 3.47 1.48 -5.52
C HIS A 1 2.63 0.23 -5.35
N LEU A 2 3.26 -0.95 -5.34
CA LEU A 2 2.63 -2.19 -4.94
C LEU A 2 3.62 -2.89 -4.02
N VAL A 3 3.15 -3.38 -2.87
CA VAL A 3 3.98 -4.19 -1.98
C VAL A 3 4.27 -5.55 -2.64
N SER A 4 5.55 -5.90 -2.72
CA SER A 4 5.99 -7.14 -3.35
C SER A 4 5.64 -8.36 -2.50
N LEU A 5 5.00 -9.35 -3.12
CA LEU A 5 4.84 -10.69 -2.56
C LEU A 5 6.15 -11.45 -2.74
N VAL A 6 6.83 -11.74 -1.64
CA VAL A 6 8.14 -12.43 -1.62
C VAL A 6 7.97 -13.95 -1.62
N GLY A 7 6.91 -14.43 -0.97
CA GLY A 7 6.66 -15.86 -0.87
C GLY A 7 5.33 -16.19 -0.24
N TYR A 8 5.10 -17.48 -0.06
CA TYR A 8 3.89 -18.00 0.55
C TYR A 8 4.20 -19.30 1.30
N CYS A 9 3.33 -19.67 2.24
CA CYS A 9 3.39 -20.96 2.92
C CYS A 9 2.03 -21.67 2.83
N ILE A 10 2.08 -22.95 2.48
CA ILE A 10 0.95 -23.87 2.47
C ILE A 10 1.34 -25.06 3.35
N ALA A 11 0.72 -25.16 4.53
CA ALA A 11 0.90 -26.26 5.46
C ALA A 11 -0.46 -26.65 6.03
N ASP A 12 -0.89 -27.88 5.82
CA ASP A 12 -2.21 -28.39 6.24
C ASP A 12 -3.36 -27.44 5.84
N SER A 13 -4.06 -26.87 6.83
CA SER A 13 -5.13 -25.90 6.67
C SER A 13 -4.67 -24.44 6.65
N GLN A 14 -3.38 -24.16 6.85
CA GLN A 14 -2.83 -22.82 6.89
C GLN A 14 -2.42 -22.31 5.50
N ARG A 15 -2.72 -21.04 5.24
CA ARG A 15 -2.32 -20.31 4.04
C ARG A 15 -1.76 -18.96 4.48
N LEU A 16 -0.49 -18.70 4.20
CA LEU A 16 0.20 -17.48 4.59
C LEU A 16 0.84 -16.83 3.37
N LEU A 17 0.88 -15.51 3.36
CA LEU A 17 1.56 -14.70 2.34
C LEU A 17 2.64 -13.87 3.02
N VAL A 18 3.82 -13.81 2.40
CA VAL A 18 4.99 -13.08 2.90
C VAL A 18 5.24 -11.91 1.97
N TYR A 19 5.22 -10.70 2.52
CA TYR A 19 5.43 -9.45 1.80
C TYR A 19 6.70 -8.75 2.27
N ASP A 20 7.25 -7.89 1.44
CA ASP A 20 8.24 -6.93 1.89
C ASP A 20 7.66 -6.06 3.02
N TYR A 21 8.47 -5.84 4.06
CA TYR A 21 8.06 -5.03 5.20
C TYR A 21 8.09 -3.53 4.86
N VAL A 22 6.98 -2.84 5.12
CA VAL A 22 6.82 -1.41 4.87
C VAL A 22 6.71 -0.66 6.21
N PRO A 23 7.75 0.11 6.61
CA PRO A 23 7.98 0.48 8.01
C PRO A 23 7.07 1.57 8.59
N ASN A 24 6.51 2.48 7.79
CA ASN A 24 5.68 3.58 8.31
C ASN A 24 4.19 3.24 8.42
N GLY A 25 3.80 1.97 8.37
CA GLY A 25 2.40 1.57 8.53
C GLY A 25 1.49 2.10 7.42
N THR A 26 0.20 2.27 7.72
CA THR A 26 -0.83 2.59 6.71
C THR A 26 -1.10 4.09 6.61
N LEU A 27 -1.65 4.55 5.48
CA LEU A 27 -2.13 5.92 5.35
C LEU A 27 -3.22 6.24 6.38
N GLU A 28 -4.14 5.30 6.63
CA GLU A 28 -5.17 5.43 7.66
C GLU A 28 -4.57 5.70 9.04
N TYR A 29 -3.47 5.03 9.37
CA TYR A 29 -2.75 5.25 10.62
C TYR A 29 -2.27 6.70 10.79
N HIS A 30 -1.75 7.32 9.73
CA HIS A 30 -1.29 8.71 9.78
C HIS A 30 -2.40 9.75 9.71
N LEU A 31 -3.55 9.41 9.12
CA LEU A 31 -4.69 10.32 9.01
C LEU A 31 -5.61 10.28 10.23
N HIS A 32 -5.74 9.13 10.88
CA HIS A 32 -6.73 8.88 11.93
C HIS A 32 -6.15 8.31 13.23
N GLY A 33 -4.86 7.97 13.26
CA GLY A 33 -4.18 7.56 14.48
C GLY A 33 -4.13 8.69 15.51
N GLY A 34 -4.57 8.40 16.73
CA GLY A 34 -4.51 9.37 17.83
C GLY A 34 -3.08 9.86 18.08
N GLN A 35 -2.95 11.15 18.43
CA GLN A 35 -1.68 11.81 18.75
C GLN A 35 -0.64 11.87 17.61
N ARG A 36 -1.06 11.71 16.34
CA ARG A 36 -0.19 11.93 15.18
C ARG A 36 -0.18 13.40 14.73
N PRO A 37 0.98 13.96 14.34
CA PRO A 37 1.03 15.25 13.68
C PRO A 37 0.20 15.22 12.39
N VAL A 38 -0.43 16.35 12.08
CA VAL A 38 -1.13 16.51 10.81
C VAL A 38 -0.10 16.41 9.68
N MET A 39 -0.27 15.42 8.81
CA MET A 39 0.58 15.27 7.62
C MET A 39 0.48 16.52 6.75
N ASP A 40 1.63 17.05 6.32
CA ASP A 40 1.71 18.22 5.45
C ASP A 40 1.14 17.93 4.05
N TRP A 41 0.75 19.00 3.37
CA TRP A 41 0.08 18.89 2.06
C TRP A 41 0.97 18.26 0.99
N ALA A 42 2.27 18.58 0.96
CA ALA A 42 3.17 18.05 -0.07
C ALA A 42 3.35 16.54 0.09
N THR A 43 3.43 16.04 1.33
CA THR A 43 3.47 14.60 1.61
C THR A 43 2.17 13.91 1.21
N ARG A 44 1.00 14.49 1.53
CA ARG A 44 -0.30 13.95 1.07
C ARG A 44 -0.37 13.83 -0.46
N MET A 45 0.09 14.86 -1.17
CA MET A 45 0.11 14.85 -2.63
C MET A 45 1.05 13.80 -3.21
N ARG A 46 2.25 13.60 -2.62
CA ARG A 46 3.16 12.53 -3.03
C ARG A 46 2.53 11.14 -2.85
N ILE A 47 1.87 10.90 -1.72
CA ILE A 47 1.18 9.63 -1.44
C ILE A 47 0.04 9.42 -2.44
N ALA A 48 -0.79 10.44 -2.70
CA ALA A 48 -1.89 10.35 -3.66
C ALA A 48 -1.41 10.01 -5.08
N VAL A 49 -0.34 10.67 -5.53
CA VAL A 49 0.28 10.39 -6.84
C VAL A 49 0.86 8.97 -6.87
N GLY A 50 1.52 8.53 -5.79
CA GLY A 50 2.06 7.17 -5.71
C GLY A 50 0.99 6.09 -5.76
N ALA A 51 -0.09 6.24 -4.99
CA ALA A 51 -1.23 5.32 -5.02
C ALA A 51 -1.88 5.29 -6.41
N ALA A 52 -2.09 6.45 -7.04
CA ALA A 52 -2.64 6.53 -8.39
C ALA A 52 -1.77 5.82 -9.44
N ARG A 53 -0.44 5.93 -9.34
CA ARG A 53 0.48 5.19 -10.22
C ARG A 53 0.39 3.68 -10.03
N GLY A 54 0.27 3.20 -8.79
CA GLY A 54 0.04 1.77 -8.52
C GLY A 54 -1.26 1.26 -9.13
N ILE A 55 -2.34 2.03 -9.01
CA ILE A 55 -3.63 1.71 -9.62
C ILE A 55 -3.55 1.73 -11.15
N ALA A 56 -2.90 2.73 -11.74
CA ALA A 56 -2.70 2.81 -13.19
C ALA A 56 -1.96 1.58 -13.72
N TYR A 57 -0.88 1.17 -13.05
CA TYR A 57 -0.13 -0.05 -13.40
C TYR A 57 -1.01 -1.30 -13.38
N LEU A 58 -1.86 -1.48 -12.37
CA LEU A 58 -2.79 -2.61 -12.30
C LEU A 58 -3.80 -2.64 -13.45
N HIS A 59 -4.25 -1.47 -13.90
CA HIS A 59 -5.32 -1.32 -14.89
C HIS A 59 -4.84 -1.27 -16.34
N GLU A 60 -3.64 -0.74 -16.57
CA GLU A 60 -3.13 -0.42 -17.92
C GLU A 60 -1.98 -1.32 -18.33
N ASP A 61 -1.08 -1.68 -17.40
CA ASP A 61 0.14 -2.41 -17.70
C ASP A 61 0.01 -3.93 -17.45
N CYS A 62 -0.85 -4.34 -16.49
CA CYS A 62 -1.07 -5.76 -16.19
C CYS A 62 -1.98 -6.45 -17.23
N HIS A 63 -1.59 -7.66 -17.63
CA HIS A 63 -2.33 -8.50 -18.58
C HIS A 63 -2.48 -9.92 -18.02
N PRO A 64 -3.69 -10.35 -17.63
CA PRO A 64 -4.95 -9.60 -17.69
C PRO A 64 -4.96 -8.40 -16.72
N ARG A 65 -5.83 -7.41 -17.00
CA ARG A 65 -6.02 -6.24 -16.12
C ARG A 65 -6.46 -6.69 -14.74
N ILE A 66 -5.88 -6.10 -13.69
CA ILE A 66 -6.15 -6.46 -12.30
C ILE A 66 -7.02 -5.39 -11.68
N ILE A 67 -8.20 -5.75 -11.19
CA ILE A 67 -9.05 -4.84 -10.39
C ILE A 67 -8.74 -5.08 -8.91
N HIS A 68 -8.18 -4.09 -8.22
CA HIS A 68 -7.79 -4.22 -6.80
C HIS A 68 -8.98 -4.50 -5.86
N ARG A 69 -10.15 -3.90 -6.14
CA ARG A 69 -11.43 -4.04 -5.40
C ARG A 69 -11.48 -3.51 -3.96
N ASP A 70 -10.35 -3.32 -3.28
CA ASP A 70 -10.33 -2.83 -1.90
C ASP A 70 -9.37 -1.63 -1.71
N ILE A 71 -9.51 -0.59 -2.54
CA ILE A 71 -8.69 0.62 -2.42
C ILE A 71 -9.24 1.49 -1.27
N LYS A 72 -8.45 1.62 -0.21
CA LYS A 72 -8.76 2.42 1.00
C LYS A 72 -7.49 2.75 1.79
N GLY A 73 -7.58 3.66 2.76
CA GLY A 73 -6.44 4.13 3.54
C GLY A 73 -5.68 3.03 4.32
N SER A 74 -6.36 1.95 4.73
CA SER A 74 -5.74 0.79 5.40
C SER A 74 -4.84 -0.05 4.49
N ASN A 75 -5.07 0.03 3.18
CA ASN A 75 -4.37 -0.78 2.18
C ASN A 75 -3.34 0.02 1.38
N ILE A 76 -3.06 1.25 1.79
CA ILE A 76 -1.94 2.06 1.27
C ILE A 76 -0.89 2.09 2.36
N LEU A 77 0.23 1.41 2.14
CA LEU A 77 1.34 1.36 3.09
C LEU A 77 2.38 2.43 2.74
N LEU A 78 3.07 2.96 3.74
CA LEU A 78 4.05 4.03 3.57
C LEU A 78 5.46 3.53 3.87
N ASP A 79 6.38 3.68 2.92
CA ASP A 79 7.79 3.35 3.13
C ASP A 79 8.54 4.43 3.94
N ASP A 80 9.85 4.23 4.15
CA ASP A 80 10.72 5.15 4.90
C ASP A 80 10.74 6.59 4.35
N ARG A 81 10.37 6.78 3.07
CA ARG A 81 10.33 8.08 2.40
C ARG A 81 8.92 8.68 2.36
N PHE A 82 7.96 8.04 3.02
CA PHE A 82 6.53 8.34 2.94
C PHE A 82 6.01 8.25 1.50
N GLU A 83 6.52 7.32 0.70
CA GLU A 83 5.94 6.98 -0.59
C GLU A 83 4.93 5.83 -0.45
N ALA A 84 3.86 5.90 -1.25
CA ALA A 84 2.81 4.88 -1.25
C ALA A 84 3.29 3.60 -1.95
N GLN A 85 3.13 2.48 -1.24
CA GLN A 85 3.36 1.11 -1.70
C GLN A 85 2.08 0.28 -1.63
#